data_AF-B6GB48-F1
#
_entry.id   AF-B6GB48-F1
#
_cell.length_a   1.000
_cell.length_b   1.000
_cell.length_c   1.000
_cell.angle_alpha   90.00
_cell.angle_beta   90.00
_cell.angle_gamma   90.00
#
_symmetry.space_group_name_H-M   'P 1'
#
loop_
_entity.id
_entity.type
_entity.pdbx_description
1 polymer ?
#
loop_
_entity_poly.entity_id
_entity_poly.type
_entity_poly.pdbx_seq_one_letter_code
_entity_poly.pdbx_strand_id
1 'polypeptide(L)'
;MRGQKAETAVEYKDVNLRRLRGRLWRLSSVLTCGVLVITLAASWVASALTAREVNNAELANMRMEARQAEDLIAAKLVAEDEVLGALKSAYEREEADTSSFSKYRSSASAPDGNVEMGSPVNTSFSVMVFEDGSMTFAVPPRNVLSGDDGGDSAWNEWNVAKLVRTAIADREAGSDRMAPQRVELGNMTWRWTTWIFVTNPNYDPEQPGAHDEVAVYPNGDLADYEKDGYVAARVFTFSDITPSVRQLERLAVVLVVAGVVGCALLVITCRKIIDRALVPVAESQARQREFLIKASHELKTPMASLSSNLDALVANGDETVASQDRWTANMRADIDELAARTCALLELVTSPDAPSDVPSDDSVGDAEGFCLEGAERAAGDSPEESK
;
A
#
# COMPACT_ATOMS: atom_id res chain seq x y z
N MET A 1 -18.67 31.66 47.05
CA MET A 1 -17.82 31.88 45.86
C MET A 1 -16.73 30.82 45.62
N ARG A 2 -16.24 30.03 46.61
CA ARG A 2 -15.23 28.97 46.37
C ARG A 2 -15.76 27.71 45.65
N GLY A 3 -17.03 27.33 45.85
CA GLY A 3 -17.63 26.15 45.20
C GLY A 3 -17.77 26.27 43.68
N GLN A 4 -18.16 27.45 43.19
CA GLN A 4 -18.43 27.70 41.77
C GLN A 4 -17.16 27.70 40.89
N LYS A 5 -16.00 28.05 41.45
CA LYS A 5 -14.70 27.96 40.74
C LYS A 5 -14.18 26.52 40.61
N ALA A 6 -14.44 25.68 41.61
CA ALA A 6 -14.02 24.27 41.59
C ALA A 6 -14.83 23.47 40.56
N GLU A 7 -16.14 23.72 40.48
CA GLU A 7 -17.04 23.07 39.53
C GLU A 7 -16.67 23.42 38.07
N THR A 8 -16.39 24.69 37.77
CA THR A 8 -15.93 25.12 36.44
C THR A 8 -14.56 24.55 36.04
N ALA A 9 -13.67 24.30 37.01
CA ALA A 9 -12.33 23.76 36.74
C ALA A 9 -12.34 22.24 36.49
N VAL A 10 -13.24 21.51 37.14
CA VAL A 10 -13.49 20.07 36.89
C VAL A 10 -14.14 19.89 35.53
N GLU A 11 -15.15 20.70 35.20
CA GLU A 11 -15.84 20.67 33.90
C GLU A 11 -14.89 21.01 32.73
N TYR A 12 -14.02 22.01 32.90
CA TYR A 12 -13.03 22.39 31.87
C TYR A 12 -11.98 21.28 31.59
N LYS A 13 -11.52 20.56 32.62
CA LYS A 13 -10.53 19.49 32.46
C LYS A 13 -11.12 18.28 31.74
N ASP A 14 -12.37 17.94 32.05
CA ASP A 14 -13.10 16.84 31.42
C ASP A 14 -13.34 17.08 29.92
N VAL A 15 -13.68 18.31 29.54
CA VAL A 15 -13.86 18.69 28.13
C VAL A 15 -12.54 18.60 27.35
N ASN A 16 -11.42 19.00 27.95
CA ASN A 16 -10.12 18.95 27.28
C ASN A 16 -9.59 17.50 27.09
N LEU A 17 -9.75 16.63 28.09
CA LEU A 17 -9.37 15.22 27.98
C LEU A 17 -10.22 14.48 26.94
N ARG A 18 -11.53 14.75 26.86
CA ARG A 18 -12.40 14.19 25.82
C ARG A 18 -12.00 14.68 24.43
N ARG A 19 -11.64 15.95 24.26
CA ARG A 19 -11.13 16.49 22.98
C ARG A 19 -9.78 15.89 22.59
N LEU A 20 -8.85 15.74 23.53
CA LEU A 20 -7.53 15.16 23.28
C LEU A 20 -7.65 13.69 22.86
N ARG A 21 -8.48 12.92 23.58
CA ARG A 21 -8.83 11.54 23.24
C ARG A 21 -9.46 11.44 21.86
N GLY A 22 -10.38 12.33 21.52
CA GLY A 22 -11.00 12.42 20.19
C GLY A 22 -10.00 12.72 19.06
N ARG A 23 -9.03 13.61 19.28
CA ARG A 23 -7.96 13.89 18.29
C ARG A 23 -7.02 12.72 18.12
N LEU A 24 -6.54 12.11 19.22
CA LEU A 24 -5.68 10.93 19.19
C LEU A 24 -6.35 9.77 18.44
N TRP A 25 -7.65 9.58 18.67
CA TRP A 25 -8.44 8.56 17.97
C TRP A 25 -8.53 8.80 16.47
N ARG A 26 -8.86 10.02 16.06
CA ARG A 26 -8.94 10.36 14.63
C ARG A 26 -7.60 10.22 13.94
N LEU A 27 -6.52 10.71 14.55
CA LEU A 27 -5.19 10.65 13.97
C LEU A 27 -4.65 9.22 13.87
N SER A 28 -4.78 8.41 14.93
CA SER A 28 -4.33 7.01 14.91
C SER A 28 -5.13 6.18 13.91
N SER A 29 -6.46 6.34 13.88
CA SER A 29 -7.32 5.60 12.94
C SER A 29 -7.07 5.99 11.49
N VAL A 30 -6.88 7.28 11.20
CA VAL A 30 -6.59 7.76 9.84
C VAL A 30 -5.22 7.25 9.38
N LEU A 31 -4.22 7.23 10.26
CA LEU A 31 -2.89 6.75 9.91
C LEU A 31 -2.89 5.24 9.64
N THR A 32 -3.51 4.42 10.50
CA THR A 32 -3.56 2.96 10.30
C THR A 32 -4.39 2.56 9.08
N CYS A 33 -5.56 3.19 8.88
CA CYS A 33 -6.36 2.97 7.68
C CYS A 33 -5.63 3.45 6.42
N GLY A 34 -4.94 4.59 6.50
CA GLY A 34 -4.13 5.12 5.40
C GLY A 34 -3.03 4.16 4.97
N VAL A 35 -2.25 3.62 5.93
CA VAL A 35 -1.21 2.62 5.65
C VAL A 35 -1.81 1.38 5.00
N LEU A 36 -2.93 0.86 5.51
CA LEU A 36 -3.60 -0.31 4.94
C LEU A 36 -4.10 -0.07 3.51
N VAL A 37 -4.67 1.10 3.22
CA VAL A 37 -5.11 1.45 1.87
C VAL A 37 -3.92 1.55 0.91
N ILE A 38 -2.82 2.17 1.35
CA ILE A 38 -1.60 2.30 0.54
C ILE A 38 -1.01 0.92 0.21
N THR A 39 -0.95 0.00 1.19
CA THR A 39 -0.40 -1.35 0.95
C THR A 39 -1.29 -2.17 0.01
N LEU A 40 -2.62 -2.09 0.15
CA LEU A 40 -3.55 -2.75 -0.76
C LEU A 40 -3.46 -2.18 -2.18
N ALA A 41 -3.36 -0.85 -2.32
CA ALA A 41 -3.17 -0.19 -3.61
C ALA A 41 -1.85 -0.60 -4.26
N ALA A 42 -0.75 -0.61 -3.49
CA ALA A 42 0.56 -1.07 -3.97
C ALA A 42 0.51 -2.53 -4.42
N SER A 43 -0.18 -3.40 -3.67
CA SER A 43 -0.38 -4.81 -4.06
C SER A 43 -1.16 -4.94 -5.37
N TRP A 44 -2.23 -4.16 -5.54
CA TRP A 44 -2.99 -4.17 -6.78
C TRP A 44 -2.15 -3.70 -7.98
N VAL A 45 -1.37 -2.61 -7.79
CA VAL A 45 -0.46 -2.10 -8.82
C VAL A 45 0.59 -3.15 -9.20
N ALA A 46 1.18 -3.84 -8.22
CA ALA A 46 2.12 -4.93 -8.48
C ALA A 46 1.46 -6.04 -9.32
N SER A 47 0.25 -6.48 -8.96
CA SER A 47 -0.50 -7.47 -9.75
C SER A 47 -0.78 -6.98 -11.18
N ALA A 48 -1.09 -5.70 -11.36
CA ALA A 48 -1.34 -5.12 -12.68
C ALA A 48 -0.06 -5.07 -13.55
N LEU A 49 1.09 -4.76 -12.94
CA LEU A 49 2.38 -4.81 -13.62
C LEU A 49 2.74 -6.24 -14.05
N THR A 50 2.57 -7.22 -13.17
CA THR A 50 2.80 -8.63 -13.50
C THR A 50 1.90 -9.09 -14.65
N ALA A 51 0.60 -8.73 -14.62
CA ALA A 51 -0.31 -9.07 -15.71
C ALA A 51 0.12 -8.43 -17.04
N ARG A 52 0.62 -7.19 -17.01
CA ARG A 52 1.17 -6.52 -18.21
C ARG A 52 2.39 -7.24 -18.77
N GLU A 53 3.29 -7.71 -17.90
CA GLU A 53 4.48 -8.47 -18.29
C GLU A 53 4.12 -9.83 -18.89
N VAL A 54 3.20 -10.56 -18.27
CA VAL A 54 2.69 -11.84 -18.81
C VAL A 54 2.08 -11.63 -20.20
N ASN A 55 1.24 -10.61 -20.37
CA ASN A 55 0.65 -10.29 -21.67
C ASN A 55 1.72 -9.86 -22.71
N ASN A 56 2.80 -9.20 -22.29
CA ASN A 56 3.92 -8.88 -23.18
C ASN A 56 4.72 -10.13 -23.59
N ALA A 57 4.93 -11.04 -22.64
CA ALA A 57 5.62 -12.31 -22.89
C ALA A 57 4.82 -13.17 -23.88
N GLU A 58 3.50 -13.19 -23.75
CA GLU A 58 2.61 -13.87 -24.71
C GLU A 58 2.76 -13.31 -26.13
N LEU A 59 2.72 -11.98 -26.30
CA LEU A 59 2.96 -11.35 -27.60
C LEU A 59 4.36 -11.66 -28.16
N ALA A 60 5.37 -11.78 -27.28
CA ALA A 60 6.72 -12.14 -27.67
C ALA A 60 6.87 -13.62 -28.08
N ASN A 61 6.14 -14.52 -27.43
CA ASN A 61 6.06 -15.94 -27.79
C ASN A 61 5.34 -16.11 -29.13
N MET A 62 4.22 -15.42 -29.33
CA MET A 62 3.47 -15.44 -30.59
C MET A 62 4.29 -14.92 -31.77
N ARG A 63 5.16 -13.94 -31.55
CA ARG A 63 6.12 -13.51 -32.57
C ARG A 63 7.10 -14.63 -32.94
N MET A 64 7.56 -15.41 -31.96
CA MET A 64 8.45 -16.56 -32.24
C MET A 64 7.70 -17.67 -32.98
N GLU A 65 6.44 -17.91 -32.62
CA GLU A 65 5.58 -18.89 -33.28
C GLU A 65 5.27 -18.47 -34.72
N ALA A 66 4.86 -17.22 -34.96
CA ALA A 66 4.62 -16.68 -36.30
C ALA A 66 5.87 -16.75 -37.19
N ARG A 67 7.07 -16.61 -36.60
CA ARG A 67 8.34 -16.76 -37.33
C ARG A 67 8.62 -18.22 -37.73
N GLN A 68 8.12 -19.18 -36.97
CA GLN A 68 8.33 -20.62 -37.22
C GLN A 68 7.22 -21.24 -38.06
N ALA A 69 5.99 -20.71 -37.96
CA ALA A 69 4.80 -21.30 -38.54
C ALA A 69 4.73 -21.19 -40.07
N GLU A 70 5.36 -20.17 -40.67
CA GLU A 70 5.27 -19.94 -42.11
C GLU A 70 6.59 -19.45 -42.70
N ASP A 71 7.03 -20.08 -43.79
CA ASP A 71 8.06 -19.53 -44.65
C ASP A 71 7.50 -18.25 -45.30
N LEU A 72 8.17 -17.12 -45.09
CA LEU A 72 7.73 -15.81 -45.55
C LEU A 72 7.56 -15.77 -47.08
N ILE A 73 8.31 -16.58 -47.83
CA ILE A 73 8.20 -16.69 -49.29
C ILE A 73 6.92 -17.45 -49.65
N ALA A 74 6.65 -18.58 -48.99
CA ALA A 74 5.43 -19.35 -49.18
C ALA A 74 4.19 -18.54 -48.77
N ALA A 75 4.28 -17.78 -47.67
CA ALA A 75 3.25 -16.89 -47.16
C ALA A 75 2.82 -15.84 -48.21
N LYS A 76 3.79 -15.24 -48.94
CA LYS A 76 3.50 -14.25 -50.01
C LYS A 76 2.72 -14.86 -51.18
N LEU A 77 2.91 -16.16 -51.48
CA LEU A 77 2.24 -16.83 -52.60
C LEU A 77 0.76 -17.14 -52.36
N VAL A 78 0.35 -17.23 -51.10
CA VAL A 78 -1.02 -17.53 -50.67
C VAL A 78 -1.71 -16.34 -50.00
N ALA A 79 -1.12 -15.15 -50.12
CA ALA A 79 -1.68 -13.93 -49.57
C ALA A 79 -2.94 -13.49 -50.33
N GLU A 80 -3.91 -12.96 -49.59
CA GLU A 80 -5.21 -12.54 -50.10
C GLU A 80 -5.42 -11.04 -49.84
N ASP A 81 -6.19 -10.36 -50.69
CA ASP A 81 -6.43 -8.91 -50.58
C ASP A 81 -7.40 -8.53 -49.44
N GLU A 82 -8.25 -9.47 -49.02
CA GLU A 82 -9.25 -9.26 -47.97
C GLU A 82 -8.96 -10.10 -46.73
N VAL A 83 -9.13 -9.49 -45.53
CA VAL A 83 -8.94 -10.20 -44.24
C VAL A 83 -9.79 -11.47 -44.13
N LEU A 84 -11.02 -11.44 -44.61
CA LEU A 84 -11.92 -12.60 -44.57
C LEU A 84 -11.47 -13.70 -45.53
N GLY A 85 -10.95 -13.33 -46.72
CA GLY A 85 -10.35 -14.26 -47.67
C GLY A 85 -9.12 -14.93 -47.07
N ALA A 86 -8.20 -14.14 -46.51
CA ALA A 86 -7.00 -14.61 -45.83
C ALA A 86 -7.32 -15.53 -44.63
N LEU A 87 -8.38 -15.23 -43.88
CA LEU A 87 -8.82 -16.05 -42.75
C LEU A 87 -9.35 -17.41 -43.24
N LYS A 88 -10.18 -17.39 -44.27
CA LYS A 88 -10.74 -18.60 -44.87
C LYS A 88 -9.64 -19.48 -45.46
N SER A 89 -8.71 -18.90 -46.22
CA SER A 89 -7.58 -19.65 -46.81
C SER A 89 -6.68 -20.25 -45.74
N ALA A 90 -6.47 -19.58 -44.61
CA ALA A 90 -5.73 -20.11 -43.48
C ALA A 90 -6.42 -21.33 -42.85
N TYR A 91 -7.74 -21.30 -42.68
CA TYR A 91 -8.48 -22.46 -42.17
C TYR A 91 -8.49 -23.65 -43.13
N GLU A 92 -8.63 -23.40 -44.44
CA GLU A 92 -8.56 -24.46 -45.46
C GLU A 92 -7.18 -25.13 -45.48
N ARG A 93 -6.10 -24.36 -45.25
CA ARG A 93 -4.73 -24.90 -45.11
C ARG A 93 -4.56 -25.73 -43.85
N GLU A 94 -5.08 -25.29 -42.71
CA GLU A 94 -5.06 -26.06 -41.45
C GLU A 94 -5.85 -27.36 -41.59
N GLU A 95 -6.99 -27.36 -42.32
CA GLU A 95 -7.79 -28.56 -42.58
C GLU A 95 -7.08 -29.56 -43.52
N ALA A 96 -6.31 -29.05 -44.50
CA ALA A 96 -5.53 -29.88 -45.41
C ALA A 96 -4.34 -30.56 -44.73
N ASP A 97 -3.79 -29.98 -43.66
CA ASP A 97 -2.71 -30.58 -42.87
C ASP A 97 -3.25 -31.63 -41.88
N THR A 98 -3.44 -32.85 -42.39
CA THR A 98 -3.96 -33.99 -41.60
C THR A 98 -2.93 -34.59 -40.63
N SER A 99 -1.72 -34.03 -40.55
CA SER A 99 -0.60 -34.56 -39.75
C SER A 99 -0.54 -34.00 -38.32
N SER A 100 -1.22 -32.88 -38.07
CA SER A 100 -1.31 -32.26 -36.75
C SER A 100 -2.40 -32.92 -35.89
N PHE A 101 -2.07 -33.21 -34.63
CA PHE A 101 -2.95 -33.87 -33.65
C PHE A 101 -4.14 -32.98 -33.19
N SER A 102 -4.56 -31.98 -33.98
CA SER A 102 -5.64 -31.04 -33.67
C SER A 102 -7.01 -31.52 -34.17
N LYS A 103 -7.45 -32.70 -33.73
CA LYS A 103 -8.84 -33.17 -33.96
C LYS A 103 -9.91 -32.35 -33.19
N TYR A 104 -9.51 -31.28 -32.50
CA TYR A 104 -10.41 -30.28 -31.93
C TYR A 104 -10.53 -29.13 -32.93
N ARG A 105 -11.58 -29.21 -33.76
CA ARG A 105 -11.91 -28.26 -34.85
C ARG A 105 -11.79 -26.80 -34.42
N SER A 106 -11.22 -25.99 -35.32
CA SER A 106 -11.07 -24.53 -35.23
C SER A 106 -12.39 -23.75 -35.36
N SER A 107 -13.51 -24.41 -35.69
CA SER A 107 -14.87 -23.84 -35.61
C SER A 107 -15.66 -24.53 -34.50
N ALA A 108 -16.05 -23.77 -33.49
CA ALA A 108 -17.05 -24.21 -32.52
C ALA A 108 -18.45 -24.18 -33.18
N SER A 109 -18.70 -25.07 -34.14
CA SER A 109 -20.07 -25.49 -34.45
C SER A 109 -20.42 -26.65 -33.53
N ALA A 110 -20.79 -26.34 -32.29
CA ALA A 110 -21.57 -27.25 -31.45
C ALA A 110 -23.04 -26.89 -31.67
N PRO A 111 -23.86 -27.73 -32.34
CA PRO A 111 -25.22 -27.37 -32.69
C PRO A 111 -26.13 -27.14 -31.48
N ASP A 112 -25.89 -27.83 -30.35
CA ASP A 112 -26.92 -27.94 -29.30
C ASP A 112 -26.36 -27.90 -27.86
N GLY A 113 -25.24 -27.23 -27.63
CA GLY A 113 -24.59 -27.17 -26.32
C GLY A 113 -24.52 -25.76 -25.77
N ASN A 114 -25.38 -25.43 -24.80
CA ASN A 114 -25.24 -24.28 -23.91
C ASN A 114 -24.00 -24.46 -23.00
N VAL A 115 -22.81 -24.55 -23.58
CA VAL A 115 -21.60 -24.20 -22.86
C VAL A 115 -21.65 -22.68 -22.79
N GLU A 116 -21.77 -22.12 -21.59
CA GLU A 116 -21.43 -20.73 -21.34
C GLU A 116 -19.97 -20.52 -21.76
N MET A 117 -19.70 -20.34 -23.06
CA MET A 117 -18.43 -19.83 -23.59
C MET A 117 -18.37 -18.34 -23.27
N GLY A 118 -18.29 -18.04 -21.98
CA GLY A 118 -17.84 -16.75 -21.51
C GLY A 118 -16.34 -16.65 -21.78
N SER A 119 -15.97 -15.81 -22.76
CA SER A 119 -14.61 -15.41 -23.14
C SER A 119 -13.95 -16.25 -24.25
N PRO A 120 -13.22 -15.60 -25.19
CA PRO A 120 -12.35 -16.30 -26.12
C PRO A 120 -11.36 -17.17 -25.32
N VAL A 121 -11.20 -18.42 -25.75
CA VAL A 121 -10.27 -19.37 -25.13
C VAL A 121 -8.86 -18.98 -25.55
N ASN A 122 -8.28 -17.92 -24.96
CA ASN A 122 -6.90 -17.44 -25.18
C ASN A 122 -6.40 -17.64 -26.62
N THR A 123 -7.13 -17.10 -27.60
CA THR A 123 -6.84 -17.30 -29.01
C THR A 123 -5.93 -16.18 -29.48
N SER A 124 -4.68 -16.21 -29.04
CA SER A 124 -3.66 -15.37 -29.64
C SER A 124 -3.47 -15.78 -31.10
N PHE A 125 -3.28 -14.82 -31.99
CA PHE A 125 -3.16 -15.08 -33.43
C PHE A 125 -2.25 -14.05 -34.08
N SER A 126 -1.81 -14.33 -35.30
CA SER A 126 -0.92 -13.43 -36.02
C SER A 126 -1.25 -13.39 -37.51
N VAL A 127 -1.14 -12.19 -38.07
CA VAL A 127 -1.38 -11.91 -39.49
C VAL A 127 -0.16 -11.19 -40.07
N MET A 128 0.29 -11.65 -41.21
CA MET A 128 1.32 -11.00 -42.01
C MET A 128 0.64 -10.13 -43.07
N VAL A 129 1.07 -8.89 -43.19
CA VAL A 129 0.60 -7.93 -44.20
C VAL A 129 1.80 -7.52 -45.04
N PHE A 130 1.70 -7.73 -46.35
CA PHE A 130 2.75 -7.41 -47.31
C PHE A 130 2.62 -5.97 -47.80
N GLU A 131 3.60 -5.50 -48.59
CA GLU A 131 3.64 -4.13 -49.11
C GLU A 131 2.45 -3.78 -50.02
N ASP A 132 2.01 -4.74 -50.82
CA ASP A 132 0.85 -4.61 -51.71
C ASP A 132 -0.50 -4.59 -50.97
N GLY A 133 -0.48 -4.75 -49.64
CA GLY A 133 -1.67 -4.82 -48.80
C GLY A 133 -2.28 -6.22 -48.72
N SER A 134 -1.75 -7.20 -49.47
CA SER A 134 -2.15 -8.60 -49.33
C SER A 134 -1.76 -9.13 -47.95
N MET A 135 -2.51 -10.12 -47.46
CA MET A 135 -2.33 -10.63 -46.11
C MET A 135 -2.55 -12.14 -46.00
N THR A 136 -1.88 -12.75 -45.04
CA THR A 136 -2.05 -14.16 -44.68
C THR A 136 -1.92 -14.34 -43.18
N PHE A 137 -2.65 -15.30 -42.61
CA PHE A 137 -2.51 -15.62 -41.20
C PHE A 137 -1.37 -16.63 -41.02
N ALA A 138 -0.33 -16.21 -40.28
CA ALA A 138 0.77 -17.08 -39.88
C ALA A 138 0.33 -18.04 -38.77
N VAL A 139 -0.51 -17.54 -37.85
CA VAL A 139 -1.19 -18.35 -36.84
C VAL A 139 -2.66 -17.93 -36.87
N PRO A 140 -3.59 -18.77 -37.36
CA PRO A 140 -4.98 -18.40 -37.47
C PRO A 140 -5.68 -18.33 -36.09
N PRO A 141 -6.63 -17.40 -35.89
CA PRO A 141 -7.42 -17.36 -34.66
C PRO A 141 -8.27 -18.62 -34.52
N ARG A 142 -8.43 -19.11 -33.29
CA ARG A 142 -9.25 -20.30 -33.00
C ARG A 142 -10.66 -19.91 -32.55
N ASN A 143 -11.59 -20.86 -32.59
CA ASN A 143 -12.96 -20.73 -32.07
C ASN A 143 -13.73 -19.53 -32.64
N VAL A 144 -13.44 -19.13 -33.88
CA VAL A 144 -14.14 -18.04 -34.54
C VAL A 144 -15.51 -18.53 -34.99
N LEU A 145 -16.55 -17.81 -34.59
CA LEU A 145 -17.92 -18.07 -35.05
C LEU A 145 -18.07 -17.60 -36.50
N SER A 146 -18.63 -18.47 -37.34
CA SER A 146 -18.97 -18.14 -38.72
C SER A 146 -20.34 -17.46 -38.77
N GLY A 147 -20.49 -16.45 -39.63
CA GLY A 147 -21.75 -15.69 -39.78
C GLY A 147 -21.89 -14.46 -38.86
N ASP A 148 -23.07 -13.83 -38.90
CA ASP A 148 -23.45 -12.65 -38.08
C ASP A 148 -23.95 -13.04 -36.68
N ASP A 149 -23.82 -14.31 -36.31
CA ASP A 149 -24.35 -14.84 -35.07
C ASP A 149 -23.55 -14.26 -33.88
N GLY A 150 -24.22 -13.41 -33.09
CA GLY A 150 -23.70 -12.87 -31.82
C GLY A 150 -23.26 -11.39 -31.81
N GLY A 151 -23.36 -10.68 -32.94
CA GLY A 151 -23.13 -9.23 -33.04
C GLY A 151 -21.73 -8.74 -32.58
N ASP A 152 -21.61 -7.45 -32.27
CA ASP A 152 -20.35 -6.80 -31.85
C ASP A 152 -19.70 -7.38 -30.57
N SER A 153 -20.41 -8.24 -29.83
CA SER A 153 -19.96 -8.83 -28.56
C SER A 153 -19.44 -10.26 -28.64
N ALA A 154 -19.55 -10.90 -29.80
CA ALA A 154 -19.13 -12.30 -30.00
C ALA A 154 -17.81 -12.40 -30.78
N TRP A 155 -17.05 -13.46 -30.55
CA TRP A 155 -15.84 -13.72 -31.33
C TRP A 155 -16.21 -14.36 -32.67
N ASN A 156 -16.42 -13.54 -33.70
CA ASN A 156 -16.82 -13.94 -35.05
C ASN A 156 -15.89 -13.39 -36.12
N GLU A 157 -16.02 -13.90 -37.35
CA GLU A 157 -15.18 -13.54 -38.51
C GLU A 157 -15.14 -12.02 -38.75
N TRP A 158 -16.27 -11.33 -38.56
CA TRP A 158 -16.34 -9.89 -38.73
C TRP A 158 -15.54 -9.13 -37.67
N ASN A 159 -15.61 -9.55 -36.40
CA ASN A 159 -14.86 -8.93 -35.31
C ASN A 159 -13.36 -9.18 -35.45
N VAL A 160 -12.95 -10.34 -35.97
CA VAL A 160 -11.55 -10.59 -36.39
C VAL A 160 -11.14 -9.59 -37.47
N ALA A 161 -11.94 -9.45 -38.53
CA ALA A 161 -11.65 -8.52 -39.62
C ALA A 161 -11.59 -7.07 -39.15
N LYS A 162 -12.51 -6.65 -38.29
CA LYS A 162 -12.52 -5.32 -37.66
C LYS A 162 -11.28 -5.10 -36.80
N LEU A 163 -10.88 -6.07 -36.00
CA LEU A 163 -9.68 -5.99 -35.16
C LEU A 163 -8.41 -5.78 -36.01
N VAL A 164 -8.25 -6.58 -37.06
CA VAL A 164 -7.10 -6.48 -37.97
C VAL A 164 -7.08 -5.14 -38.70
N ARG A 165 -8.21 -4.72 -39.28
CA ARG A 165 -8.33 -3.41 -39.96
C ARG A 165 -8.04 -2.24 -39.03
N THR A 166 -8.52 -2.32 -37.78
CA THR A 166 -8.26 -1.28 -36.78
C THR A 166 -6.76 -1.20 -36.46
N ALA A 167 -6.09 -2.35 -36.27
CA ALA A 167 -4.65 -2.36 -36.01
C ALA A 167 -3.81 -1.84 -37.19
N ILE A 168 -4.20 -2.15 -38.42
CA ILE A 168 -3.55 -1.60 -39.63
C ILE A 168 -3.72 -0.09 -39.67
N ALA A 169 -4.96 0.42 -39.51
CA ALA A 169 -5.24 1.85 -39.51
C ALA A 169 -4.51 2.60 -38.38
N ASP A 170 -4.49 2.02 -37.17
CA ASP A 170 -3.76 2.55 -36.02
C ASP A 170 -2.25 2.61 -36.30
N ARG A 171 -1.71 1.62 -37.03
CA ARG A 171 -0.29 1.60 -37.43
C ARG A 171 0.03 2.65 -38.48
N GLU A 172 -0.83 2.85 -39.46
CA GLU A 172 -0.67 3.89 -40.48
C GLU A 172 -0.72 5.30 -39.87
N ALA A 173 -1.59 5.52 -38.87
CA ALA A 173 -1.68 6.79 -38.15
C ALA A 173 -0.60 6.98 -37.08
N GLY A 174 0.06 5.90 -36.67
CA GLY A 174 1.03 5.85 -35.57
C GLY A 174 2.42 6.37 -35.93
N SER A 175 3.24 6.60 -34.90
CA SER A 175 4.66 6.90 -35.08
C SER A 175 5.47 5.63 -35.39
N ASP A 176 6.71 5.77 -35.86
CA ASP A 176 7.58 4.63 -36.19
C ASP A 176 7.76 3.63 -35.04
N ARG A 177 7.72 4.10 -33.79
CA ARG A 177 7.79 3.25 -32.58
C ARG A 177 6.45 3.22 -31.87
N MET A 178 5.65 2.21 -32.15
CA MET A 178 4.42 1.96 -31.40
C MET A 178 4.66 0.97 -30.25
N ALA A 179 4.38 1.40 -29.03
CA ALA A 179 4.19 0.46 -27.92
C ALA A 179 2.98 -0.45 -28.21
N PRO A 180 2.88 -1.64 -27.60
CA PRO A 180 1.72 -2.51 -27.80
C PRO A 180 0.42 -1.78 -27.47
N GLN A 181 -0.50 -1.76 -28.42
CA GLN A 181 -1.77 -1.03 -28.34
C GLN A 181 -2.86 -1.92 -27.77
N ARG A 182 -3.91 -1.29 -27.23
CA ARG A 182 -5.11 -1.96 -26.70
C ARG A 182 -6.30 -1.56 -27.56
N VAL A 183 -7.11 -2.54 -27.95
CA VAL A 183 -8.35 -2.34 -28.70
C VAL A 183 -9.47 -3.02 -27.94
N GLU A 184 -10.61 -2.33 -27.81
CA GLU A 184 -11.79 -2.85 -27.14
C GLU A 184 -12.88 -3.16 -28.18
N LEU A 185 -13.39 -4.38 -28.13
CA LEU A 185 -14.43 -4.91 -29.02
C LEU A 185 -15.54 -5.50 -28.16
N GLY A 186 -16.58 -4.71 -27.90
CA GLY A 186 -17.69 -5.12 -27.04
C GLY A 186 -17.22 -5.46 -25.63
N ASN A 187 -17.27 -6.75 -25.27
CA ASN A 187 -16.84 -7.26 -23.97
C ASN A 187 -15.42 -7.86 -23.97
N MET A 188 -14.72 -7.75 -25.10
CA MET A 188 -13.36 -8.28 -25.30
C MET A 188 -12.36 -7.14 -25.32
N THR A 189 -11.22 -7.37 -24.70
CA THR A 189 -10.07 -6.47 -24.73
C THR A 189 -8.91 -7.20 -25.37
N TRP A 190 -8.49 -6.69 -26.52
CA TRP A 190 -7.37 -7.20 -27.27
C TRP A 190 -6.16 -6.32 -27.10
N ARG A 191 -4.98 -6.94 -27.10
CA ARG A 191 -3.72 -6.24 -27.15
C ARG A 191 -2.95 -6.70 -28.37
N TRP A 192 -2.34 -5.76 -29.08
CA TRP A 192 -1.60 -6.08 -30.28
C TRP A 192 -0.26 -5.34 -30.36
N THR A 193 0.68 -5.93 -31.10
CA THR A 193 1.97 -5.32 -31.44
C THR A 193 2.34 -5.70 -32.87
N THR A 194 3.27 -4.95 -33.47
CA THR A 194 3.73 -5.22 -34.83
C THR A 194 5.24 -5.32 -34.92
N TRP A 195 5.72 -6.11 -35.87
CA TRP A 195 7.12 -6.31 -36.22
C TRP A 195 7.24 -6.47 -37.74
N ILE A 196 8.43 -6.28 -38.29
CA ILE A 196 8.71 -6.52 -39.72
C ILE A 196 9.59 -7.75 -39.82
N PHE A 197 9.15 -8.73 -40.58
CA PHE A 197 9.90 -9.94 -40.91
C PHE A 197 10.44 -9.78 -42.32
N VAL A 198 11.73 -10.07 -42.51
CA VAL A 198 12.42 -9.90 -43.79
C VAL A 198 13.21 -11.15 -44.10
N THR A 199 13.07 -11.68 -45.30
CA THR A 199 13.87 -12.81 -45.80
C THR A 199 14.49 -12.49 -47.15
N ASN A 200 15.62 -13.11 -47.45
CA ASN A 200 16.30 -12.96 -48.74
C ASN A 200 15.91 -14.12 -49.67
N PRO A 201 15.23 -13.86 -50.80
CA PRO A 201 14.84 -14.91 -51.73
C PRO A 201 16.01 -15.53 -52.51
N ASN A 202 17.16 -14.85 -52.63
CA ASN A 202 18.34 -15.31 -53.38
C ASN A 202 19.30 -16.17 -52.53
N TYR A 203 18.74 -17.17 -51.85
CA TYR A 203 19.48 -18.10 -50.98
C TYR A 203 20.51 -18.95 -51.75
N ASP A 204 21.73 -19.04 -51.22
CA ASP A 204 22.78 -19.96 -51.67
C ASP A 204 23.14 -20.95 -50.54
N PRO A 205 22.85 -22.26 -50.69
CA PRO A 205 23.14 -23.26 -49.67
C PRO A 205 24.64 -23.48 -49.40
N GLU A 206 25.54 -22.96 -50.25
CA GLU A 206 26.99 -23.11 -50.10
C GLU A 206 27.63 -22.10 -49.12
N GLN A 207 26.88 -21.12 -48.62
CA GLN A 207 27.34 -20.13 -47.62
C GLN A 207 26.58 -20.22 -46.28
N PRO A 208 26.83 -21.26 -45.47
CA PRO A 208 26.18 -21.43 -44.17
C PRO A 208 26.66 -20.35 -43.19
N GLY A 209 25.73 -19.50 -42.75
CA GLY A 209 25.95 -18.43 -41.77
C GLY A 209 25.58 -17.02 -42.25
N ALA A 210 25.21 -16.84 -43.52
CA ALA A 210 24.90 -15.51 -44.05
C ALA A 210 23.39 -15.16 -44.05
N HIS A 211 22.46 -16.01 -44.51
CA HIS A 211 21.08 -15.54 -44.82
C HIS A 211 19.95 -16.59 -44.75
N ASP A 212 19.93 -17.47 -43.73
CA ASP A 212 18.82 -18.43 -43.51
C ASP A 212 17.82 -17.97 -42.40
N GLU A 213 18.08 -16.81 -41.79
CA GLU A 213 17.22 -16.26 -40.73
C GLU A 213 16.27 -15.20 -41.29
N VAL A 214 14.97 -15.38 -41.03
CA VAL A 214 14.01 -14.27 -41.06
C VAL A 214 14.52 -13.16 -40.14
N ALA A 215 15.01 -12.05 -40.69
CA ALA A 215 15.42 -10.91 -39.89
C ALA A 215 14.17 -10.22 -39.32
N VAL A 216 14.21 -9.85 -38.03
CA VAL A 216 13.07 -9.22 -37.35
C VAL A 216 13.43 -7.79 -36.97
N TYR A 217 12.74 -6.83 -37.55
CA TYR A 217 12.91 -5.42 -37.26
C TYR A 217 11.70 -4.87 -36.49
N PRO A 218 11.90 -3.97 -35.52
CA PRO A 218 10.80 -3.36 -34.81
C PRO A 218 10.01 -2.39 -35.71
N ASN A 219 10.71 -1.69 -36.60
CA ASN A 219 10.14 -0.66 -37.47
C ASN A 219 10.94 -0.57 -38.78
N GLY A 220 10.39 0.17 -39.74
CA GLY A 220 10.89 0.31 -41.10
C GLY A 220 9.74 0.47 -42.09
N ASP A 221 10.04 1.00 -43.27
CA ASP A 221 9.13 0.96 -44.41
C ASP A 221 9.30 -0.37 -45.16
N LEU A 222 8.19 -0.99 -45.58
CA LEU A 222 8.25 -2.25 -46.33
C LEU A 222 8.86 -2.02 -47.72
N ALA A 223 8.59 -0.85 -48.32
CA ALA A 223 9.06 -0.46 -49.63
C ALA A 223 10.58 -0.41 -49.77
N ASP A 224 11.30 -0.16 -48.68
CA ASP A 224 12.76 -0.14 -48.71
C ASP A 224 13.34 -1.55 -48.85
N TYR A 225 12.69 -2.56 -48.23
CA TYR A 225 13.13 -3.94 -48.34
C TYR A 225 12.83 -4.54 -49.71
N GLU A 226 11.67 -4.24 -50.31
CA GLU A 226 11.33 -4.73 -51.65
C GLU A 226 12.24 -4.12 -52.73
N LYS A 227 12.61 -2.83 -52.61
CA LYS A 227 13.63 -2.19 -53.49
C LYS A 227 14.97 -2.91 -53.44
N ASP A 228 15.37 -3.37 -52.26
CA ASP A 228 16.63 -4.09 -52.05
C ASP A 228 16.55 -5.58 -52.46
N GLY A 229 15.39 -6.03 -52.96
CA GLY A 229 15.17 -7.40 -53.44
C GLY A 229 14.86 -8.41 -52.33
N TYR A 230 14.53 -7.94 -51.13
CA TYR A 230 14.08 -8.80 -50.04
C TYR A 230 12.55 -8.99 -50.07
N VAL A 231 12.09 -10.10 -49.50
CA VAL A 231 10.67 -10.30 -49.20
C VAL A 231 10.44 -9.85 -47.77
N ALA A 232 9.57 -8.86 -47.57
CA ALA A 232 9.23 -8.32 -46.25
C ALA A 232 7.72 -8.38 -45.99
N ALA A 233 7.34 -8.69 -44.75
CA ALA A 233 5.97 -8.57 -44.29
C ALA A 233 5.92 -7.94 -42.90
N ARG A 234 4.87 -7.14 -42.67
CA ARG A 234 4.54 -6.62 -41.36
C ARG A 234 3.66 -7.62 -40.63
N VAL A 235 4.19 -8.20 -39.56
CA VAL A 235 3.46 -9.17 -38.74
C VAL A 235 2.79 -8.44 -37.60
N PHE A 236 1.46 -8.53 -37.53
CA PHE A 236 0.66 -8.09 -36.39
C PHE A 236 0.37 -9.31 -35.51
N THR A 237 0.71 -9.22 -34.23
CA THR A 237 0.39 -10.25 -33.25
C THR A 237 -0.67 -9.73 -32.29
N PHE A 238 -1.69 -10.55 -32.05
CA PHE A 238 -2.83 -10.23 -31.21
C PHE A 238 -2.91 -11.22 -30.05
N SER A 239 -3.24 -10.72 -28.87
CA SER A 239 -3.45 -11.52 -27.67
C SER A 239 -4.70 -11.04 -26.94
N ASP A 240 -5.54 -11.98 -26.53
CA ASP A 240 -6.74 -11.70 -25.74
C ASP A 240 -6.33 -11.44 -24.28
N ILE A 241 -6.45 -10.20 -23.84
CA ILE A 241 -6.17 -9.80 -22.45
C ILE A 241 -7.44 -9.66 -21.60
N THR A 242 -8.60 -10.03 -22.15
CA THR A 242 -9.89 -9.99 -21.45
C THR A 242 -9.85 -10.74 -20.12
N PRO A 243 -9.31 -11.98 -20.03
CA PRO A 243 -9.23 -12.70 -18.76
C PRO A 243 -8.39 -11.94 -17.74
N SER A 244 -7.25 -11.39 -18.16
CA SER A 244 -6.34 -10.61 -17.33
C SER A 244 -7.03 -9.34 -16.79
N VAL A 245 -7.73 -8.59 -17.64
CA VAL A 245 -8.48 -7.39 -17.23
C VAL A 245 -9.58 -7.73 -16.22
N ARG A 246 -10.41 -8.74 -16.52
CA ARG A 246 -11.49 -9.17 -15.61
C ARG A 246 -10.95 -9.68 -14.28
N GLN A 247 -9.79 -10.35 -14.29
CA GLN A 247 -9.14 -10.81 -13.07
C GLN A 247 -8.64 -9.64 -12.22
N LEU A 248 -8.03 -8.62 -12.84
CA LEU A 248 -7.60 -7.38 -12.18
C LEU A 248 -8.78 -6.61 -11.57
N GLU A 249 -9.91 -6.55 -12.28
CA GLU A 249 -11.15 -5.92 -11.79
C GLU A 249 -11.71 -6.67 -10.57
N ARG A 250 -11.80 -8.01 -10.65
CA ARG A 250 -12.23 -8.83 -9.51
C ARG A 250 -11.29 -8.68 -8.32
N LEU A 251 -9.98 -8.68 -8.55
CA LEU A 251 -8.97 -8.43 -7.52
C LEU A 251 -9.17 -7.05 -6.88
N ALA A 252 -9.42 -6.01 -7.67
CA ALA A 252 -9.69 -4.66 -7.18
C ALA A 252 -10.90 -4.65 -6.23
N VAL A 253 -12.00 -5.28 -6.63
CA VAL A 253 -13.22 -5.37 -5.81
C VAL A 253 -12.94 -6.11 -4.50
N VAL A 254 -12.26 -7.25 -4.55
CA VAL A 254 -11.90 -8.01 -3.34
C VAL A 254 -11.02 -7.19 -2.40
N LEU A 255 -10.01 -6.48 -2.92
CA LEU A 255 -9.12 -5.64 -2.12
C LEU A 255 -9.86 -4.45 -1.50
N VAL A 256 -10.80 -3.84 -2.22
CA VAL A 256 -11.65 -2.76 -1.68
C VAL A 256 -12.52 -3.28 -0.53
N VAL A 257 -13.20 -4.41 -0.73
CA VAL A 257 -14.03 -5.02 0.32
C VAL A 257 -13.20 -5.41 1.55
N ALA A 258 -12.06 -6.09 1.33
CA ALA A 258 -11.13 -6.44 2.39
C ALA A 258 -10.57 -5.19 3.10
N GLY A 259 -10.29 -4.13 2.35
CA GLY A 259 -9.84 -2.84 2.87
C GLY A 259 -10.87 -2.19 3.78
N VAL A 260 -12.15 -2.14 3.37
CA VAL A 260 -13.24 -1.59 4.18
C VAL A 260 -13.43 -2.39 5.47
N VAL A 261 -13.48 -3.73 5.37
CA VAL A 261 -13.62 -4.61 6.53
C VAL A 261 -12.42 -4.49 7.47
N GLY A 262 -11.21 -4.50 6.93
CA GLY A 262 -9.96 -4.34 7.67
C GLY A 262 -9.89 -3.00 8.41
N CYS A 263 -10.21 -1.90 7.75
CA CYS A 263 -10.31 -0.58 8.36
C CYS A 263 -11.33 -0.55 9.50
N ALA A 264 -12.52 -1.12 9.31
CA ALA A 264 -13.55 -1.18 10.36
C ALA A 264 -13.05 -1.94 11.60
N LEU A 265 -12.43 -3.12 11.40
CA LEU A 265 -11.87 -3.92 12.48
C LEU A 265 -10.69 -3.23 13.19
N LEU A 266 -9.81 -2.58 12.44
CA LEU A 266 -8.69 -1.79 12.99
C LEU A 266 -9.20 -0.65 13.85
N VAL A 267 -10.18 0.11 13.36
CA VAL A 267 -10.80 1.19 14.15
C VAL A 267 -11.39 0.63 15.44
N ILE A 268 -12.17 -0.45 15.40
CA ILE A 268 -12.77 -1.05 16.60
C ILE A 268 -11.69 -1.50 17.60
N THR A 269 -10.62 -2.12 17.11
CA THR A 269 -9.54 -2.63 17.95
C THR A 269 -8.72 -1.50 18.57
N CYS A 270 -8.35 -0.48 17.78
CA CYS A 270 -7.69 0.73 18.27
C CYS A 270 -8.53 1.43 19.35
N ARG A 271 -9.85 1.50 19.17
CA ARG A 271 -10.76 2.07 20.18
C ARG A 271 -10.65 1.32 21.51
N LYS A 272 -10.75 -0.01 21.48
CA LYS A 272 -10.65 -0.84 22.69
C LYS A 272 -9.29 -0.70 23.39
N ILE A 273 -8.20 -0.64 22.63
CA ILE A 273 -6.85 -0.52 23.20
C ILE A 273 -6.67 0.85 23.86
N ILE A 274 -7.04 1.95 23.20
CA ILE A 274 -6.88 3.30 23.75
C ILE A 274 -7.76 3.48 24.99
N ASP A 275 -9.00 2.96 24.97
CA ASP A 275 -9.88 3.00 26.13
C ASP A 275 -9.25 2.31 27.33
N ARG A 276 -8.66 1.13 27.14
CA ARG A 276 -7.98 0.40 28.22
C ARG A 276 -6.69 1.08 28.68
N ALA A 277 -5.93 1.69 27.77
CA ALA A 277 -4.67 2.36 28.08
C ALA A 277 -4.85 3.67 28.87
N LEU A 278 -5.99 4.35 28.71
CA LEU A 278 -6.28 5.62 29.41
C LEU A 278 -6.76 5.44 30.85
N VAL A 279 -7.31 4.28 31.21
CA VAL A 279 -7.78 3.97 32.59
C VAL A 279 -6.65 4.11 33.64
N PRO A 280 -5.50 3.42 33.52
CA PRO A 280 -4.45 3.49 34.54
C PRO A 280 -3.84 4.89 34.65
N VAL A 281 -3.81 5.65 33.55
CA VAL A 281 -3.32 7.04 33.53
C VAL A 281 -4.27 7.96 34.29
N ALA A 282 -5.58 7.77 34.16
CA ALA A 282 -6.55 8.53 34.93
C ALA A 282 -6.47 8.20 36.42
N GLU A 283 -6.32 6.92 36.77
CA GLU A 283 -6.17 6.46 38.15
C GLU A 283 -4.88 6.95 38.81
N SER A 284 -3.75 6.97 38.11
CA SER A 284 -2.49 7.50 38.66
C SER A 284 -2.57 9.01 38.90
N GLN A 285 -3.17 9.77 37.99
CA GLN A 285 -3.40 11.20 38.19
C GLN A 285 -4.37 11.50 39.34
N ALA A 286 -5.39 10.68 39.54
CA ALA A 286 -6.32 10.81 40.66
C ALA A 286 -5.58 10.58 41.99
N ARG A 287 -4.77 9.52 42.08
CA ARG A 287 -3.94 9.22 43.26
C ARG A 287 -2.93 10.32 43.57
N GLN A 288 -2.26 10.86 42.56
CA GLN A 288 -1.35 11.99 42.73
C GLN A 288 -2.04 13.25 43.30
N ARG A 289 -3.28 13.52 42.88
CA ARG A 289 -4.06 14.67 43.39
C ARG A 289 -4.46 14.49 44.85
N GLU A 290 -4.95 13.31 45.20
CA GLU A 290 -5.32 13.00 46.58
C GLU A 290 -4.11 13.09 47.51
N PHE A 291 -2.97 12.56 47.06
CA PHE A 291 -1.70 12.70 47.77
C PHE A 291 -1.29 14.15 48.00
N LEU A 292 -1.32 14.99 46.96
CA LEU A 292 -0.98 16.42 47.09
C LEU A 292 -1.92 17.18 48.03
N ILE A 293 -3.22 16.85 48.00
CA ILE A 293 -4.21 17.45 48.92
C ILE A 293 -3.88 17.05 50.37
N LYS A 294 -3.62 15.76 50.61
CA LYS A 294 -3.27 15.25 51.94
C LYS A 294 -1.96 15.85 52.45
N ALA A 295 -0.92 15.88 51.61
CA ALA A 295 0.36 16.51 51.89
C ALA A 295 0.21 17.99 52.24
N SER A 296 -0.59 18.74 51.48
CA SER A 296 -0.87 20.15 51.76
C SER A 296 -1.60 20.34 53.10
N HIS A 297 -2.50 19.44 53.45
CA HIS A 297 -3.18 19.46 54.74
C HIS A 297 -2.25 19.14 55.91
N GLU A 298 -1.36 18.15 55.74
CA GLU A 298 -0.38 17.78 56.77
C GLU A 298 0.68 18.87 56.99
N LEU A 299 1.11 19.58 55.93
CA LEU A 299 2.05 20.71 56.06
C LEU A 299 1.41 21.97 56.64
N LYS A 300 0.11 22.19 56.39
CA LYS A 300 -0.59 23.41 56.87
C LYS A 300 -0.70 23.45 58.40
N THR A 301 -0.86 22.30 59.04
CA THR A 301 -1.05 22.18 60.50
C THR A 301 0.17 22.67 61.30
N PRO A 302 1.39 22.16 61.10
CA PRO A 302 2.58 22.66 61.79
C PRO A 302 2.91 24.10 61.40
N MET A 303 2.62 24.53 60.16
CA MET A 303 2.76 25.94 59.78
C MET A 303 1.82 26.88 60.55
N ALA A 304 0.59 26.44 60.84
CA ALA A 304 -0.35 27.21 61.66
C ALA A 304 0.05 27.21 63.15
N SER A 305 0.58 26.10 63.66
CA SER A 305 1.17 25.99 65.00
C SER A 305 2.35 26.95 65.14
N LEU A 306 3.29 26.93 64.19
CA LEU A 306 4.45 27.80 64.13
C LEU A 306 4.06 29.28 64.15
N SER A 307 3.09 29.66 63.32
CA SER A 307 2.56 31.03 63.29
C SER A 307 1.97 31.43 64.64
N SER A 308 1.18 30.56 65.28
CA SER A 308 0.59 30.85 66.59
C SER A 308 1.65 30.97 67.69
N ASN A 309 2.69 30.14 67.64
CA ASN A 309 3.81 30.18 68.58
C ASN A 309 4.65 31.46 68.38
N LEU A 310 4.83 31.89 67.13
CA LEU A 310 5.49 33.16 66.80
C LEU A 310 4.67 34.37 67.26
N ASP A 311 3.36 34.36 67.04
CA ASP A 311 2.45 35.42 67.50
C ASP A 311 2.50 35.56 69.03
N ALA A 312 2.58 34.45 69.77
CA ALA A 312 2.72 34.45 71.22
C ALA A 312 4.10 34.98 71.69
N LEU A 313 5.18 34.69 70.95
CA LEU A 313 6.50 35.24 71.24
C LEU A 313 6.53 36.77 71.02
N VAL A 314 5.95 37.25 69.92
CA VAL A 314 5.90 38.67 69.57
C VAL A 314 5.03 39.45 70.57
N ALA A 315 3.92 38.86 71.04
CA ALA A 315 3.05 39.47 72.05
C ALA A 315 3.75 39.71 73.40
N ASN A 316 4.81 38.95 73.70
CA ASN A 316 5.62 39.08 74.91
C ASN A 316 7.01 39.70 74.61
N GLY A 317 7.10 40.58 73.60
CA GLY A 317 8.38 41.13 73.11
C GLY A 317 9.22 41.94 74.11
N ASP A 318 8.63 42.38 75.23
CA ASP A 318 9.34 43.07 76.32
C ASP A 318 10.07 42.11 77.29
N GLU A 319 9.84 40.80 77.17
CA GLU A 319 10.48 39.77 77.97
C GLU A 319 11.78 39.26 77.34
N THR A 320 12.70 38.79 78.18
CA THR A 320 13.99 38.25 77.70
C THR A 320 13.80 36.97 76.89
N VAL A 321 14.65 36.73 75.90
CA VAL A 321 14.65 35.49 75.11
C VAL A 321 14.76 34.25 76.03
N ALA A 322 15.56 34.34 77.09
CA ALA A 322 15.73 33.27 78.07
C ALA A 322 14.45 32.94 78.86
N SER A 323 13.52 33.89 79.05
CA SER A 323 12.26 33.64 79.75
C SER A 323 11.16 33.07 78.83
N GLN A 324 11.37 33.11 77.52
CA GLN A 324 10.41 32.65 76.50
C GLN A 324 10.82 31.34 75.81
N ASP A 325 11.73 30.58 76.44
CA ASP A 325 12.35 29.36 75.90
C ASP A 325 11.33 28.32 75.38
N ARG A 326 10.16 28.26 76.03
CA ARG A 326 9.05 27.39 75.61
C ARG A 326 8.56 27.69 74.19
N TRP A 327 8.42 28.96 73.82
CA TRP A 327 7.92 29.34 72.50
C TRP A 327 8.99 29.11 71.43
N THR A 328 10.25 29.41 71.71
CA THR A 328 11.37 29.13 70.81
C THR A 328 11.60 27.64 70.62
N ALA A 329 11.45 26.82 71.67
CA ALA A 329 11.52 25.37 71.59
C ALA A 329 10.36 24.77 70.77
N ASN A 330 9.13 25.24 70.98
CA ASN A 330 7.97 24.81 70.20
C ASN A 330 8.09 25.18 68.72
N MET A 331 8.55 26.39 68.40
CA MET A 331 8.80 26.79 67.01
C MET A 331 9.89 25.94 66.36
N ARG A 332 10.94 25.56 67.11
CA ARG A 332 11.96 24.66 66.60
C ARG A 332 11.37 23.28 66.26
N ALA A 333 10.55 22.73 67.15
CA ALA A 333 9.87 21.46 66.91
C ALA A 333 8.92 21.50 65.69
N ASP A 334 8.14 22.58 65.52
CA ASP A 334 7.26 22.75 64.35
C ASP A 334 8.07 22.83 63.02
N ILE A 335 9.26 23.46 63.05
CA ILE A 335 10.17 23.53 61.90
C ILE A 335 10.77 22.16 61.57
N ASP A 336 11.21 21.42 62.59
CA ASP A 336 11.76 20.08 62.42
C ASP A 336 10.68 19.10 61.88
N GLU A 337 9.42 19.23 62.33
CA GLU A 337 8.28 18.47 61.79
C GLU A 337 7.99 18.83 60.32
N LEU A 338 7.99 20.11 59.96
CA LEU A 338 7.84 20.56 58.56
C LEU A 338 8.96 20.02 57.66
N ALA A 339 10.21 20.04 58.15
CA ALA A 339 11.36 19.51 57.43
C ALA A 339 11.23 18.00 57.20
N ALA A 340 10.86 17.24 58.24
CA ALA A 340 10.64 15.79 58.14
C ALA A 340 9.52 15.44 57.14
N ARG A 341 8.38 16.13 57.19
CA ARG A 341 7.27 15.94 56.22
C ARG A 341 7.71 16.25 54.80
N THR A 342 8.52 17.30 54.60
CA THR A 342 9.00 17.70 53.28
C THR A 342 10.01 16.70 52.72
N CYS A 343 10.97 16.21 53.52
CA CYS A 343 11.90 15.14 53.12
C CYS A 343 11.12 13.87 52.74
N ALA A 344 10.09 13.47 53.50
CA ALA A 344 9.23 12.32 53.17
C ALA A 344 8.46 12.48 51.83
N LEU A 345 8.01 13.69 51.50
CA LEU A 345 7.38 13.97 50.20
C LEU A 345 8.37 13.88 49.04
N LEU A 346 9.60 14.37 49.24
CA LEU A 346 10.67 14.29 48.24
C LEU A 346 11.06 12.83 47.97
N GLU A 347 11.25 12.03 49.02
CA GLU A 347 11.63 10.63 48.92
C GLU A 347 10.62 9.79 48.12
N LEU A 348 9.32 10.00 48.37
CA LEU A 348 8.25 9.30 47.66
C LEU A 348 8.17 9.67 46.17
N VAL A 349 8.52 10.92 45.81
CA VAL A 349 8.55 11.37 44.41
C VAL A 349 9.78 10.82 43.68
N THR A 350 10.90 10.64 44.37
CA THR A 350 12.14 10.11 43.80
C THR A 350 12.18 8.58 43.69
N SER A 351 11.37 7.86 44.48
CA SER A 351 11.37 6.39 44.56
C SER A 351 9.96 5.78 44.36
N PRO A 352 9.43 5.75 43.12
CA PRO A 352 8.04 5.36 42.84
C PRO A 352 7.70 3.86 42.95
N ASP A 353 8.66 2.96 43.20
CA ASP A 353 8.49 1.50 43.15
C ASP A 353 8.42 0.78 44.51
N ALA A 354 8.27 1.49 45.64
CA ALA A 354 8.12 0.85 46.95
C ALA A 354 6.65 0.47 47.24
N PRO A 355 6.32 -0.79 47.60
CA PRO A 355 4.95 -1.22 47.89
C PRO A 355 4.36 -0.46 49.09
N SER A 356 3.10 -0.03 48.94
CA SER A 356 2.36 0.85 49.86
C SER A 356 1.86 0.18 51.14
N ASP A 357 2.53 -0.86 51.64
CA ASP A 357 2.15 -1.55 52.87
C ASP A 357 3.31 -1.49 53.87
N VAL A 358 3.37 -0.42 54.66
CA VAL A 358 4.08 -0.41 55.93
C VAL A 358 3.12 0.11 57.00
N PRO A 359 2.78 -0.71 58.02
CA PRO A 359 1.99 -0.25 59.17
C PRO A 359 2.74 0.87 59.88
N SER A 360 1.98 1.84 60.37
CA SER A 360 2.44 2.81 61.37
C SER A 360 2.86 2.06 62.63
N ASP A 361 4.15 1.77 62.78
CA ASP A 361 4.71 1.44 64.08
C ASP A 361 6.13 2.03 64.22
N ASP A 362 6.38 2.50 65.44
CA ASP A 362 7.48 3.33 65.91
C ASP A 362 8.86 3.10 65.27
N SER A 363 9.44 4.14 64.66
CA SER A 363 10.90 4.40 64.65
C SER A 363 11.22 5.75 63.99
N VAL A 364 11.20 6.80 64.81
CA VAL A 364 11.93 8.05 64.53
C VAL A 364 13.41 7.73 64.72
N GLY A 365 14.15 7.49 63.65
CA GLY A 365 15.58 7.14 63.75
C GLY A 365 16.42 7.40 62.50
N ASP A 366 15.89 7.14 61.30
CA ASP A 366 16.76 7.06 60.10
C ASP A 366 16.55 8.16 59.05
N ALA A 367 15.64 9.12 59.27
CA ALA A 367 15.35 10.17 58.29
C ALA A 367 16.31 11.39 58.32
N GLU A 368 17.08 11.58 59.39
CA GLU A 368 18.01 12.73 59.51
C GLU A 368 19.28 12.58 58.66
N GLY A 369 19.69 11.34 58.36
CA GLY A 369 20.96 11.07 57.66
C GLY A 369 20.96 11.49 56.18
N PHE A 370 19.82 11.43 55.50
CA PHE A 370 19.78 11.64 54.04
C PHE A 370 19.73 13.13 53.64
N CYS A 371 19.08 13.97 54.46
CA CYS A 371 18.94 15.41 54.15
C CYS A 371 20.21 16.22 54.54
N LEU A 372 21.00 15.80 55.52
CA LEU A 372 22.28 16.45 55.88
C LEU A 372 23.39 16.18 54.84
N GLU A 373 23.46 14.97 54.30
CA GLU A 373 24.53 14.61 53.36
C GLU A 373 24.38 15.23 51.96
N GLY A 374 23.16 15.66 51.60
CA GLY A 374 22.90 16.48 50.41
C GLY A 374 23.34 17.94 50.55
N ALA A 375 23.30 18.49 51.77
CA ALA A 375 23.69 19.88 52.04
C ALA A 375 25.22 20.06 52.11
N GLU A 376 25.97 19.07 52.62
CA GLU A 376 27.45 19.11 52.65
C GLU A 376 28.08 19.05 51.25
N ARG A 377 27.48 18.30 50.30
CA ARG A 377 27.99 18.24 48.92
C ARG A 377 27.84 19.55 48.14
N ALA A 378 26.90 20.42 48.51
CA ALA A 378 26.67 21.69 47.83
C ALA A 378 27.60 22.82 48.32
N ALA A 379 28.23 22.67 49.50
CA ALA A 379 29.11 23.69 50.09
C ALA A 379 30.60 23.51 49.74
N GLY A 380 30.99 22.35 49.17
CA GLY A 380 32.38 22.00 48.87
C GLY A 380 32.92 22.46 47.51
N ASP A 381 32.09 23.05 46.65
CA ASP A 381 32.50 23.48 45.30
C ASP A 381 32.30 25.00 45.13
N SER A 382 33.28 25.77 45.61
CA SER A 382 33.50 27.15 45.18
C SER A 382 34.98 27.34 44.87
N PRO A 383 35.34 27.99 43.74
CA PRO A 383 36.67 27.88 43.17
C PRO A 383 37.64 28.86 43.84
N GLU A 384 38.79 28.37 44.31
CA GLU A 384 39.94 29.22 44.61
C GLU A 384 40.45 29.85 43.30
N GLU A 385 40.30 31.17 43.21
CA GLU A 385 41.04 32.04 42.29
C GLU A 385 42.54 31.99 42.65
N SER A 386 43.39 31.46 41.78
CA SER A 386 44.84 31.67 41.85
C SER A 386 45.35 32.42 40.63
N LYS A 387 45.98 33.56 40.92
CA LYS A 387 46.75 34.43 40.04
C LYS A 387 48.12 33.85 39.73
#